data_AF-A0A0A1PP40-F1
#
_entry.id   AF-A0A0A1PP40-F1
#
_cell.length_a   1.000
_cell.length_b   1.000
_cell.length_c   1.000
_cell.angle_alpha   90.00
_cell.angle_beta   90.00
_cell.angle_gamma   90.00
#
_symmetry.space_group_name_H-M   'P 1'
#
loop_
_entity.id
_entity.type
_entity.pdbx_description
1 polymer ?
#
loop_
_entity_poly.entity_id
_entity_poly.type
_entity_poly.pdbx_seq_one_letter_code
_entity_poly.pdbx_strand_id
1 'polypeptide(L)' 'MLTIVNLWTSPRYLWVGWVALGWGLGLAMHGLKAFDKIPFLNGDWERREVEKRLGRRL' A
#
# COMPACT_ATOMS: atom_id res chain seq x y z
N MET A 1 9.98 14.95 11.74
CA MET A 1 9.55 16.20 11.08
C MET A 1 8.06 16.48 11.30
N LEU A 2 7.13 15.64 10.83
CA LEU A 2 5.67 15.89 10.94
C LEU A 2 5.14 15.95 12.38
N THR A 3 5.68 15.15 13.29
CA THR A 3 5.30 15.18 14.72
C THR A 3 5.62 16.53 15.38
N ILE A 4 6.75 17.16 14.99
CA ILE A 4 7.16 18.46 15.52
C ILE A 4 6.19 19.55 15.03
N VAL A 5 5.83 19.52 13.74
CA VAL A 5 4.86 20.45 13.15
C VAL A 5 3.49 20.29 13.80
N ASN A 6 3.05 19.06 14.04
CA ASN A 6 1.77 18.78 14.69
C ASN A 6 1.72 19.33 16.13
N LEU A 7 2.77 19.11 16.92
CA LEU A 7 2.84 19.62 18.30
C LEU A 7 2.95 21.15 18.35
N TRP A 8 3.54 21.80 17.33
CA TRP A 8 3.61 23.26 17.26
C TRP A 8 2.27 23.87 16.81
N THR A 9 1.67 23.36 15.74
CA THR A 9 0.45 23.95 15.16
C THR A 9 -0.82 23.58 15.91
N SER A 10 -0.91 22.34 16.39
CA SER A 10 -2.13 21.78 16.99
C SER A 10 -1.79 20.77 18.10
N PRO A 11 -1.19 21.19 19.24
CA PRO A 11 -0.78 20.28 20.32
C PRO A 11 -1.94 19.49 20.94
N ARG A 12 -3.17 20.02 20.88
CA ARG A 12 -4.38 19.34 21.37
C ARG A 12 -4.95 18.28 20.41
N TYR A 13 -4.46 18.22 19.17
CA TYR A 13 -4.99 17.32 18.15
C TYR A 13 -3.87 16.70 17.28
N LEU A 14 -3.62 15.41 17.51
CA LEU A 14 -2.53 14.66 16.87
C LEU A 14 -2.89 14.18 15.44
N TRP A 15 -3.13 15.12 14.51
CA TRP A 15 -3.33 14.83 13.08
C TRP A 15 -2.20 14.02 12.44
N VAL A 16 -0.99 14.03 13.01
CA VAL A 16 0.14 13.21 12.52
C VAL A 16 -0.22 11.71 12.49
N GLY A 17 -1.12 11.26 13.38
CA GLY A 17 -1.62 9.88 13.38
C GLY A 17 -2.38 9.53 12.10
N TRP A 18 -3.20 10.43 11.57
CA TRP A 18 -3.92 10.20 10.32
C TRP A 18 -2.98 10.08 9.12
N VAL A 19 -1.94 10.89 9.10
CA VAL A 19 -0.92 10.82 8.04
C VAL A 19 -0.09 9.54 8.15
N ALA A 20 0.29 9.15 9.37
CA ALA A 20 0.96 7.87 9.60
C ALA A 20 0.09 6.67 9.21
N LEU A 21 -1.22 6.72 9.46
CA LEU A 21 -2.15 5.67 9.04
C LEU A 21 -2.31 5.60 7.52
N GLY A 22 -2.47 6.74 6.83
CA GLY A 22 -2.59 6.76 5.38
C GLY A 22 -1.34 6.23 4.67
N TRP A 23 -0.17 6.73 5.08
CA TRP A 23 1.10 6.25 4.55
C TRP A 23 1.43 4.82 4.98
N GLY A 24 1.15 4.46 6.23
CA GLY A 24 1.37 3.13 6.77
C GLY A 24 0.57 2.07 6.04
N LEU A 25 -0.70 2.36 5.71
CA LEU A 25 -1.53 1.45 4.93
C LEU A 25 -1.03 1.30 3.49
N GLY A 26 -0.65 2.41 2.84
CA GLY A 26 -0.06 2.38 1.49
C GLY A 26 1.24 1.57 1.44
N LEU A 27 2.12 1.79 2.41
CA LEU A 27 3.39 1.07 2.52
C LEU A 27 3.18 -0.42 2.86
N ALA A 28 2.21 -0.73 3.73
CA ALA A 28 1.84 -2.10 4.04
C ALA A 28 1.31 -2.83 2.81
N MET A 29 0.40 -2.23 2.04
CA MET A 29 -0.10 -2.80 0.78
C MET A 29 1.03 -2.99 -0.24
N HIS A 30 1.91 -1.99 -0.38
CA HIS A 30 3.06 -2.08 -1.28
C HIS A 30 4.04 -3.18 -0.87
N GLY A 31 4.31 -3.30 0.44
CA GLY A 31 5.14 -4.36 0.99
C GLY A 31 4.51 -5.74 0.80
N LEU A 32 3.23 -5.89 1.10
CA LEU A 32 2.50 -7.14 0.88
C LEU A 32 2.56 -7.57 -0.60
N LYS A 33 2.45 -6.62 -1.54
CA LYS A 33 2.64 -6.87 -2.97
C LYS A 33 4.09 -7.26 -3.30
N ALA A 34 5.07 -6.53 -2.77
CA ALA A 34 6.50 -6.80 -3.02
C ALA A 34 6.97 -8.16 -2.48
N PHE A 35 6.32 -8.67 -1.44
CA PHE A 35 6.63 -9.98 -0.86
C PHE A 35 5.69 -11.12 -1.34
N ASP A 36 4.88 -10.90 -2.39
CA ASP A 36 3.91 -11.90 -2.91
C ASP A 36 2.99 -12.50 -1.81
N LYS A 37 2.74 -11.75 -0.74
CA LYS A 37 1.88 -12.17 0.39
C LYS A 37 0.41 -11.85 0.13
N ILE A 38 0.08 -11.30 -1.02
CA ILE A 38 -1.30 -10.98 -1.40
C ILE A 38 -1.83 -12.14 -2.27
N PRO A 39 -2.56 -13.11 -1.72
CA PRO A 39 -2.96 -14.32 -2.45
C PRO A 39 -3.77 -14.07 -3.74
N PHE A 40 -4.29 -12.86 -3.94
CA PHE A 40 -5.05 -12.44 -5.12
C PHE A 40 -4.26 -11.60 -6.14
N LEU A 41 -3.04 -11.14 -5.84
CA LEU A 41 -2.27 -10.24 -6.71
C LEU A 41 -0.82 -10.73 -6.92
N ASN A 42 -0.64 -12.05 -6.87
CA ASN A 42 0.64 -12.71 -7.09
C ASN A 42 0.91 -12.88 -8.59
N GLY A 43 2.16 -13.20 -8.96
CA GLY A 43 2.56 -13.42 -10.36
C GLY A 43 1.68 -14.41 -11.16
N ASP A 44 1.08 -15.40 -10.50
CA ASP A 44 0.12 -16.32 -11.13
C ASP A 44 -1.20 -15.66 -11.55
N TRP A 45 -1.70 -14.70 -10.76
CA TRP A 45 -2.87 -13.92 -11.12
C TRP A 45 -2.56 -13.03 -12.32
N GLU A 46 -1.38 -12.39 -12.31
CA GLU A 46 -0.93 -11.53 -13.41
C GLU A 46 -0.75 -12.34 -14.70
N ARG A 47 -0.18 -13.55 -14.61
CA ARG A 47 -0.06 -14.49 -15.72
C ARG A 47 -1.44 -14.86 -16.30
N ARG A 48 -2.43 -15.19 -15.46
CA ARG A 48 -3.80 -15.51 -15.90
C ARG A 48 -4.48 -14.34 -16.61
N GLU A 49 -4.27 -13.12 -16.11
CA GLU A 49 -4.91 -11.94 -16.70
C GLU A 49 -4.27 -11.55 -18.03
N VAL A 50 -2.94 -11.73 -18.16
CA VAL A 50 -2.22 -11.59 -19.42
C VAL A 50 -2.65 -12.65 -20.43
N GLU A 51 -2.78 -13.92 -20.03
CA GLU A 51 -3.27 -14.99 -20.89
C GLU A 51 -4.71 -14.74 -21.37
N LYS A 52 -5.59 -14.22 -20.49
CA LYS A 52 -6.94 -13.77 -20.87
C LYS A 52 -6.92 -12.69 -21.95
N ARG A 53 -6.04 -11.69 -21.81
CA ARG A 53 -5.92 -10.59 -22.78
C ARG A 53 -5.31 -11.03 -24.11
N LEU A 54 -4.32 -11.94 -24.07
CA LEU A 54 -3.63 -12.44 -25.25
C LEU A 54 -4.38 -13.60 -25.94
N GLY A 55 -5.33 -14.24 -25.28
CA GLY A 55 -6.09 -15.37 -25.82
C GLY A 55 -5.26 -16.65 -26.00
N ARG A 56 -4.07 -16.73 -25.42
CA ARG A 56 -3.18 -17.91 -25.48
C ARG A 56 -2.47 -18.11 -24.15
N ARG A 57 -2.16 -19.37 -23.80
CA ARG A 57 -1.33 -19.68 -22.63
C ARG A 57 0.11 -19.27 -22.90
N LEU A 58 0.76 -18.65 -21.90
CA LEU A 58 2.19 -18.33 -21.90
C LEU A 58 3.00 -19.49 -21.33
#